data_AF-A0A9X5X5T5-F1
#
_entry.id   AF-A0A9X5X5T5-F1
#
_cell.length_a   1.000
_cell.length_b   1.000
_cell.length_c   1.000
_cell.angle_alpha   90.00
_cell.angle_beta   90.00
_cell.angle_gamma   90.00
#
_symmetry.space_group_name_H-M   'P 1'
#
loop_
_entity.id
_entity.type
_entity.pdbx_description
1 polymer ?
#
loop_
_entity_poly.entity_id
_entity_poly.type
_entity_poly.pdbx_seq_one_letter_code
_entity_poly.pdbx_strand_id
1 'polypeptide(L)' 'MAGRIKQPTGRYGGRTAAERQAERRSRFLDAALQLFGDSPGFRSTTIAALSEAAGLSTRQFYEEFRTLEDVLAALHL' A
#
# COMPACT_ATOMS: atom_id res chain seq x y z
N MET A 1 24.18 -16.15 -5.02
CA MET A 1 23.17 -16.11 -6.10
C MET A 1 22.09 -15.10 -5.71
N ALA A 2 21.73 -14.22 -6.66
CA ALA A 2 20.63 -13.23 -6.77
C ALA A 2 19.95 -12.69 -5.48
N GLY A 3 19.79 -11.37 -5.27
CA GLY A 3 19.71 -10.29 -6.23
C GLY A 3 20.15 -8.94 -5.64
N ARG A 4 20.85 -8.17 -6.48
CA ARG A 4 21.25 -6.79 -6.21
C ARG A 4 19.99 -5.94 -6.14
N ILE A 5 19.69 -5.37 -4.99
CA ILE A 5 18.70 -4.28 -4.90
C ILE A 5 19.40 -3.06 -5.49
N LYS A 6 19.30 -2.89 -6.81
CA LYS A 6 19.80 -1.72 -7.53
C LYS A 6 19.00 -0.52 -7.04
N GLN A 7 19.58 0.24 -6.13
CA GLN A 7 19.14 1.61 -5.83
C GLN A 7 19.15 2.37 -7.17
N PRO A 8 18.01 2.81 -7.72
CA PRO A 8 18.06 3.70 -8.86
C PRO A 8 18.38 5.10 -8.34
N THR A 9 19.67 5.40 -8.33
CA THR A 9 20.16 6.78 -8.46
C THR A 9 19.73 7.27 -9.83
N GLY A 10 18.53 7.83 -9.92
CA GLY A 10 17.97 8.20 -11.21
C GLY A 10 16.75 9.06 -11.00
N ARG A 11 16.93 10.36 -11.25
CA ARG A 11 15.87 11.33 -11.47
C ARG A 11 15.10 10.90 -12.73
N TYR A 12 14.25 9.88 -12.61
CA TYR A 12 13.31 9.50 -13.65
C TYR A 12 12.10 10.42 -13.55
N GLY A 13 12.12 11.47 -14.38
CA GLY A 13 10.93 12.17 -14.89
C GLY A 13 9.90 12.63 -13.85
N GLY A 14 10.19 13.75 -13.18
CA GLY A 14 9.14 14.65 -12.67
C GLY A 14 8.29 14.22 -11.47
N ARG A 15 8.25 12.94 -11.08
CA ARG A 15 7.62 12.50 -9.83
C ARG A 15 8.69 12.08 -8.81
N THR A 16 8.85 12.87 -7.78
CA THR A 16 9.71 12.61 -6.63
C THR A 16 9.39 11.25 -6.00
N ALA A 17 10.37 10.64 -5.32
CA ALA A 17 10.14 9.38 -4.58
C ALA A 17 8.97 9.52 -3.58
N ALA A 18 8.77 10.73 -3.03
CA ALA A 18 7.66 11.08 -2.17
C ALA A 18 6.31 11.07 -2.91
N GLU A 19 6.21 11.59 -4.13
CA GLU A 19 4.98 11.53 -4.92
C GLU A 19 4.58 10.10 -5.23
N ARG A 20 5.53 9.24 -5.63
CA ARG A 20 5.26 7.81 -5.83
C ARG A 20 4.87 7.11 -4.53
N GLN A 21 5.39 7.56 -3.40
CA GLN A 21 4.99 7.04 -2.09
C GLN A 21 3.55 7.44 -1.76
N ALA A 22 3.21 8.71 -1.93
CA ALA A 22 1.85 9.23 -1.74
C ALA A 22 0.83 8.54 -2.65
N GLU A 23 1.15 8.32 -3.93
CA GLU A 23 0.27 7.58 -4.86
C GLU A 23 0.02 6.14 -4.37
N ARG A 24 1.07 5.45 -3.90
CA ARG A 24 0.94 4.08 -3.37
C ARG A 24 0.11 4.03 -2.10
N ARG A 25 0.37 4.95 -1.16
CA ARG A 25 -0.42 5.11 0.06
C ARG A 25 -1.89 5.35 -0.26
N SER A 26 -2.18 6.24 -1.20
CA SER A 26 -3.55 6.53 -1.64
C SER A 26 -4.27 5.30 -2.18
N ARG A 27 -3.59 4.44 -2.96
CA ARG A 27 -4.18 3.20 -3.48
C ARG A 27 -4.50 2.19 -2.38
N PHE A 28 -3.62 2.06 -1.38
CA PHE A 28 -3.91 1.21 -0.22
C PHE A 28 -5.12 1.71 0.56
N LEU A 29 -5.26 3.02 0.76
CA LEU A 29 -6.39 3.61 1.47
C LEU A 29 -7.71 3.44 0.69
N ASP A 30 -7.69 3.64 -0.62
CA ASP A 30 -8.86 3.45 -1.48
C ASP A 30 -9.35 1.99 -1.46
N ALA A 31 -8.42 1.04 -1.64
CA ALA A 31 -8.72 -0.38 -1.55
C ALA A 31 -9.21 -0.80 -0.15
N ALA A 32 -8.64 -0.22 0.91
CA ALA A 32 -9.08 -0.46 2.26
C ALA A 32 -10.49 0.09 2.52
N LEU A 33 -10.82 1.27 2.00
CA LEU A 33 -12.16 1.84 2.12
C LEU A 33 -13.22 0.93 1.47
N GLN A 34 -12.91 0.38 0.29
CA GLN A 34 -13.76 -0.61 -0.38
C GLN A 34 -13.90 -1.88 0.47
N LEU A 35 -12.80 -2.51 0.88
CA LEU A 35 -12.82 -3.79 1.60
C LEU A 35 -13.38 -3.69 3.02
N PHE A 36 -13.15 -2.57 3.71
CA PHE A 36 -13.62 -2.36 5.07
C PHE A 36 -15.10 -1.99 5.12
N GLY A 37 -15.60 -1.31 4.08
CA GLY A 37 -17.01 -0.94 3.92
C GLY A 37 -17.90 -2.03 3.32
N ASP A 38 -17.34 -3.00 2.61
CA ASP A 38 -18.09 -4.11 2.00
C ASP A 38 -18.20 -5.33 2.93
N SER A 39 -19.05 -6.31 2.62
CA SER A 39 -19.15 -7.57 3.39
C SER A 39 -18.16 -8.58 2.82
N PRO A 40 -17.17 -9.08 3.58
CA PRO A 40 -17.22 -9.41 5.01
C PRO A 40 -16.59 -8.38 5.98
N GLY A 41 -16.11 -7.25 5.48
CA GLY A 41 -15.61 -6.12 6.27
C GLY A 41 -14.17 -6.25 6.76
N PHE A 42 -13.75 -5.28 7.58
CA PHE A 42 -12.38 -5.17 8.10
C PHE A 42 -11.85 -6.47 8.73
N ARG A 43 -12.66 -7.14 9.55
CA ARG A 43 -12.22 -8.32 10.31
C ARG A 43 -11.88 -9.53 9.45
N SER A 44 -12.42 -9.60 8.25
CA SER A 44 -12.14 -10.67 7.29
C SER A 44 -11.18 -10.23 6.18
N THR A 45 -10.75 -8.96 6.18
CA THR A 45 -9.74 -8.47 5.25
C THR A 45 -8.37 -8.99 5.65
N THR A 46 -7.57 -9.38 4.66
CA THR A 46 -6.17 -9.79 4.85
C THR A 46 -5.25 -8.84 4.11
N ILE A 47 -3.97 -8.78 4.51
CA ILE A 47 -2.97 -7.97 3.81
C ILE A 47 -2.84 -8.41 2.34
N ALA A 48 -2.99 -9.71 2.06
CA ALA A 48 -2.99 -10.24 0.71
C ALA A 48 -4.16 -9.68 -0.11
N ALA A 49 -5.39 -9.81 0.40
CA ALA A 49 -6.59 -9.29 -0.28
C ALA A 49 -6.51 -7.77 -0.50
N LEU A 50 -6.02 -7.03 0.49
CA LEU A 50 -5.82 -5.58 0.37
C LEU A 50 -4.77 -5.22 -0.68
N SER A 51 -3.65 -5.96 -0.72
CA SER A 51 -2.59 -5.74 -1.70
C SER A 51 -3.09 -6.03 -3.12
N GLU A 52 -3.85 -7.11 -3.30
CA GLU A 52 -4.48 -7.44 -4.58
C GLU A 52 -5.50 -6.38 -5.00
N ALA A 53 -6.37 -5.93 -4.10
CA ALA A 53 -7.34 -4.87 -4.39
C ALA A 53 -6.67 -3.53 -4.73
N ALA A 54 -5.55 -3.20 -4.09
CA ALA A 54 -4.76 -2.00 -4.39
C ALA A 54 -3.91 -2.13 -5.67
N GLY A 55 -3.79 -3.32 -6.25
CA GLY A 55 -2.88 -3.60 -7.36
C GLY A 55 -1.40 -3.41 -6.98
N LEU A 56 -1.05 -3.65 -5.72
CA LEU A 56 0.29 -3.48 -5.15
C LEU A 56 0.78 -4.79 -4.54
N SER A 57 2.07 -4.86 -4.22
CA SER A 57 2.63 -6.05 -3.56
C SER A 57 2.58 -5.91 -2.04
N THR A 58 2.55 -7.04 -1.34
CA THR A 58 2.69 -7.13 0.12
C THR A 58 3.97 -6.46 0.63
N ARG A 59 5.04 -6.45 -0.18
CA ARG A 59 6.25 -5.69 0.17
C ARG A 59 5.97 -4.19 0.22
N GLN A 60 5.24 -3.64 -0.74
CA GLN A 60 4.86 -2.22 -0.75
C GLN A 60 3.95 -1.89 0.42
N PHE A 61 3.10 -2.84 0.84
CA PHE A 61 2.29 -2.68 2.03
C PHE A 61 3.17 -2.45 3.26
N TYR A 62 4.14 -3.32 3.51
CA TYR A 62 5.06 -3.17 4.67
C TYR A 62 6.02 -1.97 4.58
N GLU A 63 6.18 -1.36 3.40
CA GLU A 63 6.90 -0.09 3.25
C GLU A 63 6.06 1.11 3.71
N GLU A 64 4.73 1.03 3.61
CA GLU A 64 3.80 2.12 3.97
C GLU A 64 3.09 1.93 5.31
N PHE A 65 2.70 0.70 5.65
CA PHE A 65 1.87 0.34 6.80
C PHE A 65 2.38 -0.93 7.46
N ARG A 66 2.20 -1.05 8.78
CA ARG A 66 2.63 -2.26 9.52
C ARG A 66 1.53 -3.31 9.68
N THR A 67 0.29 -2.86 9.78
CA THR A 67 -0.89 -3.70 10.04
C THR A 67 -2.11 -3.11 9.33
N LEU A 68 -3.18 -3.91 9.21
CA LEU A 68 -4.47 -3.40 8.69
C LEU A 68 -5.05 -2.31 9.61
N GLU A 69 -4.81 -2.40 10.92
CA GLU A 69 -5.21 -1.38 11.89
C GLU A 69 -4.53 -0.03 11.62
N ASP A 70 -3.28 -0.03 11.14
CA ASP A 70 -2.56 1.20 10.75
C ASP A 70 -3.22 1.87 9.54
N VAL A 71 -3.70 1.07 8.58
CA VAL A 71 -4.48 1.57 7.44
C VAL A 71 -5.83 2.11 7.90
N LEU A 72 -6.51 1.40 8.80
CA LEU A 72 -7.79 1.83 9.36
C LEU A 72 -7.63 3.14 10.14
N ALA A 73 -6.60 3.25 10.97
CA ALA A 73 -6.27 4.48 11.69
C ALA A 73 -5.99 5.65 10.72
N ALA A 74 -5.30 5.38 9.61
CA ALA A 74 -5.05 6.38 8.57
C ALA A 74 -6.30 6.81 7.78
N LEU A 75 -7.40 6.03 7.81
CA LEU A 75 -8.70 6.43 7.25
C LEU A 75 -9.55 7.25 8.23
N HIS A 76 -9.27 7.15 9.54
CA HIS A 76 -10.04 7.81 10.60
C HIS A 76 -9.44 9.13 11.10
N LEU A 77 -8.23 9.49 10.67
CA LEU A 77 -7.48 10.70 11.04
C LEU A 77 -7.36 11.66 9.86
#